data_AF-A0A1C6H1I3-F1
#
_entry.id   AF-A0A1C6H1I3-F1
#
_cell.length_a   1.000
_cell.length_b   1.000
_cell.length_c   1.000
_cell.angle_alpha   90.00
_cell.angle_beta   90.00
_cell.angle_gamma   90.00
#
_symmetry.space_group_name_H-M   'P 1'
#
loop_
_entity.id
_entity.type
_entity.pdbx_description
1 polymer ?
#
loop_
_entity_poly.entity_id
_entity_poly.type
_entity_poly.pdbx_seq_one_letter_code
_entity_poly.pdbx_strand_id
1 'polypeptide(L)'
;MDMNYEENIVERNAGSCLSTSIRTNGAVAVFLPDVAQRIADLMDDDFYIVFTSVHEAMIHPKRMFCPEDLERILKETLKEATPDEDYLSDEIYYYDRGARKIMKWKKVVSKVTLPASCVERLPL
;
A
#
# COMPACT_ATOMS: atom_id res chain seq x y z
N MET A 1 -30.42 -13.27 -9.29
CA MET A 1 -29.23 -12.71 -9.93
C MET A 1 -28.14 -12.74 -8.89
N ASP A 2 -27.28 -13.73 -9.03
CA ASP A 2 -26.17 -14.04 -8.16
C ASP A 2 -25.15 -12.92 -8.19
N MET A 3 -24.90 -12.28 -7.04
CA MET A 3 -23.85 -11.26 -6.86
C MET A 3 -22.66 -11.81 -6.05
N ASN A 4 -22.45 -13.13 -6.11
CA ASN A 4 -21.34 -13.82 -5.44
C ASN A 4 -20.13 -14.00 -6.38
N TYR A 5 -19.67 -12.94 -7.05
CA TYR A 5 -18.49 -13.02 -7.91
C TYR A 5 -17.46 -11.89 -7.74
N GLU A 6 -17.69 -10.92 -6.87
CA GLU A 6 -16.68 -9.89 -6.54
C GLU A 6 -16.13 -9.98 -5.11
N GLU A 7 -16.77 -10.72 -4.20
CA GLU A 7 -16.31 -10.83 -2.81
C GLU A 7 -15.04 -11.68 -2.62
N ASN A 8 -14.60 -12.44 -3.61
CA ASN A 8 -13.57 -13.48 -3.41
C ASN A 8 -12.20 -13.23 -4.07
N ILE A 9 -11.98 -12.08 -4.73
CA ILE A 9 -10.68 -11.77 -5.37
C ILE A 9 -9.89 -10.69 -4.60
N VAL A 10 -10.57 -9.76 -3.92
CA VAL A 10 -9.91 -8.62 -3.24
C VAL A 10 -9.27 -9.01 -1.90
N GLU A 11 -9.81 -10.01 -1.20
CA GLU A 11 -9.35 -10.40 0.15
C GLU A 11 -7.90 -10.88 0.22
N ARG A 12 -7.28 -11.30 -0.89
CA ARG A 12 -5.88 -11.77 -0.89
C ARG A 12 -4.84 -10.67 -1.10
N ASN A 13 -5.25 -9.46 -1.48
CA ASN A 13 -4.36 -8.31 -1.73
C ASN A 13 -4.77 -7.03 -0.98
N ALA A 14 -5.83 -7.07 -0.16
CA ALA A 14 -6.38 -5.89 0.51
C ALA A 14 -5.44 -5.37 1.62
N GLY A 15 -4.83 -4.21 1.38
CA GLY A 15 -4.21 -3.41 2.44
C GLY A 15 -5.27 -2.92 3.43
N SER A 16 -4.83 -2.44 4.59
CA SER A 16 -5.71 -1.75 5.54
C SER A 16 -5.99 -0.33 5.06
N CYS A 17 -7.27 0.04 4.96
CA CYS A 17 -7.66 1.40 4.58
C CYS A 17 -7.51 2.37 5.77
N LEU A 18 -6.76 3.46 5.56
CA LEU A 18 -6.64 4.58 6.48
C LEU A 18 -7.43 5.77 5.93
N SER A 19 -8.45 6.19 6.69
CA SER A 19 -9.25 7.37 6.39
C SER A 19 -9.84 7.97 7.67
N THR A 20 -10.58 9.07 7.55
CA THR A 20 -11.39 9.65 8.63
C THR A 20 -12.79 9.03 8.65
N SER A 21 -13.52 9.20 9.76
CA SER A 21 -14.90 8.70 9.88
C SER A 21 -15.89 9.34 8.90
N ILE A 22 -15.56 10.52 8.38
CA ILE A 22 -16.34 11.22 7.34
C ILE A 22 -15.76 11.00 5.93
N ARG A 23 -14.70 10.18 5.80
CA ARG A 23 -14.00 9.86 4.55
C ARG A 23 -13.54 11.09 3.76
N THR A 24 -13.02 12.08 4.46
CA THR A 24 -12.48 13.30 3.85
C THR A 24 -11.08 13.58 4.38
N ASN A 25 -10.14 13.90 3.48
CA ASN A 25 -8.74 14.23 3.77
C ASN A 25 -8.04 13.24 4.73
N GLY A 26 -8.46 11.98 4.71
CA GLY A 26 -7.99 10.97 5.66
C GLY A 26 -6.67 10.33 5.27
N ALA A 27 -6.28 10.42 4.00
CA ALA A 27 -5.05 9.83 3.50
C ALA A 27 -3.82 10.39 4.24
N VAL A 28 -3.81 11.71 4.50
CA VAL A 28 -2.72 12.39 5.21
C VAL A 28 -2.70 12.15 6.72
N ALA A 29 -3.71 11.46 7.28
CA ALA A 29 -3.76 11.16 8.71
C ALA A 29 -2.57 10.30 9.17
N VAL A 30 -1.92 9.57 8.26
CA VAL A 30 -0.70 8.80 8.55
C VAL A 30 0.45 9.68 9.07
N PHE A 31 0.47 10.96 8.70
CA PHE A 31 1.50 11.92 9.10
C PHE A 31 1.20 12.60 10.45
N LEU A 32 0.02 12.34 11.04
CA LEU A 32 -0.28 12.86 12.36
C LEU A 32 0.65 12.21 13.41
N PRO A 33 1.02 12.94 14.47
CA PRO A 33 1.87 12.42 15.52
C PRO A 33 1.37 11.07 16.05
N ASP A 34 2.29 10.12 16.20
CA ASP A 34 2.07 8.77 16.71
C ASP A 34 1.12 7.86 15.91
N VAL A 35 0.43 8.34 14.87
CA VAL A 35 -0.48 7.51 14.07
C VAL A 35 0.27 6.40 13.36
N ALA A 36 1.33 6.74 12.61
CA ALA A 36 2.14 5.73 11.92
C ALA A 36 2.76 4.72 12.89
N GLN A 37 3.22 5.18 14.06
CA GLN A 37 3.77 4.30 15.09
C GLN A 37 2.71 3.32 15.60
N ARG A 38 1.50 3.82 15.90
CA ARG A 38 0.40 3.00 16.38
C ARG A 38 -0.04 1.96 15.36
N ILE A 39 -0.05 2.32 14.07
CA ILE A 39 -0.33 1.39 12.97
C ILE A 39 0.75 0.29 12.93
N ALA A 40 2.03 0.67 12.97
CA ALA A 40 3.14 -0.31 12.98
C ALA A 40 3.07 -1.26 14.19
N ASP A 41 2.69 -0.75 15.36
CA ASP A 41 2.57 -1.56 16.57
C ASP A 41 1.38 -2.53 16.51
N LEU A 42 0.26 -2.13 15.87
CA LEU A 42 -0.89 -3.02 15.63
C LEU A 42 -0.58 -4.10 14.59
N MET A 43 0.21 -3.77 13.57
CA MET A 43 0.60 -4.70 12.50
C MET A 43 1.78 -5.60 12.90
N ASP A 44 2.53 -5.19 13.93
CA ASP A 44 3.82 -5.76 14.33
C ASP A 44 4.82 -5.84 13.15
N ASP A 45 4.87 -4.80 12.33
CA ASP A 45 5.69 -4.75 11.12
C ASP A 45 5.97 -3.29 10.69
N ASP A 46 6.99 -3.11 9.86
CA ASP A 46 7.07 -1.96 8.95
C ASP A 46 5.93 -2.06 7.92
N PHE A 47 5.60 -0.95 7.26
CA PHE A 47 4.55 -0.98 6.24
C PHE A 47 4.80 -0.01 5.09
N TYR A 48 4.22 -0.35 3.95
CA TYR A 48 4.07 0.53 2.80
C TYR A 48 2.78 1.34 2.91
N ILE A 49 2.83 2.56 2.40
CA ILE A 49 1.71 3.49 2.30
C ILE A 49 1.54 3.79 0.82
N VAL A 50 0.34 3.58 0.30
CA VAL A 50 -0.05 3.97 -1.06
C VAL A 50 -1.27 4.88 -1.00
N PHE A 51 -1.19 6.01 -1.70
CA PHE A 51 -2.23 7.03 -1.69
C PHE A 51 -3.20 6.78 -2.84
N THR A 52 -4.33 6.13 -2.56
CA THR A 52 -5.35 5.88 -3.58
C THR A 52 -6.23 7.11 -3.84
N SER A 53 -6.30 8.06 -2.90
CA SER A 53 -6.88 9.39 -3.10
C SER A 53 -6.45 10.37 -2.01
N VAL A 54 -6.94 11.61 -2.05
CA VAL A 54 -6.87 12.55 -0.91
C VAL A 54 -7.67 12.07 0.31
N HIS A 55 -8.71 11.25 0.08
CA HIS A 55 -9.64 10.79 1.11
C HIS A 55 -9.12 9.59 1.89
N GLU A 56 -8.33 8.72 1.26
CA GLU A 56 -7.87 7.47 1.84
C GLU A 56 -6.48 7.06 1.35
N ALA A 57 -5.76 6.34 2.21
CA ALA A 57 -4.52 5.66 1.90
C ALA A 57 -4.63 4.18 2.25
N MET A 58 -4.03 3.32 1.44
CA MET A 58 -3.95 1.89 1.74
C MET A 58 -2.60 1.58 2.40
N ILE A 59 -2.64 0.79 3.45
CA ILE A 59 -1.51 0.42 4.29
C ILE A 59 -1.23 -1.06 4.13
N HIS A 60 0.00 -1.41 3.73
CA HIS A 60 0.37 -2.79 3.43
C HIS A 60 1.57 -3.24 4.28
N PRO A 61 1.47 -4.34 5.05
CA PRO A 61 2.59 -4.84 5.83
C PRO A 61 3.76 -5.22 4.92
N LYS A 62 4.97 -4.77 5.26
CA LYS A 62 6.17 -4.96 4.44
C LYS A 62 6.49 -6.44 4.24
N ARG A 63 6.20 -7.30 5.22
CA ARG A 63 6.47 -8.75 5.14
C ARG A 63 5.60 -9.51 4.12
N MET A 64 4.49 -8.95 3.67
CA MET A 64 3.52 -9.65 2.79
C MET A 64 3.47 -9.11 1.36
N PHE A 65 4.02 -7.92 1.11
CA PHE A 65 3.84 -7.22 -0.16
C PHE A 65 5.16 -6.76 -0.76
N CYS A 66 5.30 -6.95 -2.08
CA CYS A 66 6.40 -6.39 -2.86
C CYS A 66 6.04 -4.98 -3.33
N PRO A 67 6.92 -3.97 -3.15
CA PRO A 67 6.61 -2.60 -3.55
C PRO A 67 6.43 -2.45 -5.07
N GLU A 68 7.10 -3.26 -5.90
CA GLU A 68 6.90 -3.23 -7.35
C GLU A 68 5.47 -3.64 -7.77
N ASP A 69 4.87 -4.61 -7.07
CA ASP A 69 3.49 -5.01 -7.33
C ASP A 69 2.51 -3.94 -6.85
N LEU A 70 2.77 -3.34 -5.68
CA LEU A 70 2.00 -2.20 -5.19
C LEU A 70 2.08 -1.01 -6.16
N GLU A 71 3.22 -0.77 -6.81
CA GLU A 71 3.41 0.32 -7.79
C GLU A 71 2.49 0.12 -8.99
N ARG A 72 2.44 -1.11 -9.51
CA ARG A 72 1.59 -1.48 -10.63
C ARG A 72 0.11 -1.34 -10.28
N ILE A 73 -0.31 -1.93 -9.16
CA ILE A 73 -1.71 -1.90 -8.70
C ILE A 73 -2.15 -0.46 -8.41
N LEU A 74 -1.28 0.36 -7.80
CA LEU A 74 -1.57 1.78 -7.54
C LEU A 74 -1.82 2.54 -8.84
N LYS A 75 -0.97 2.38 -9.85
CA LYS A 75 -1.15 3.07 -11.15
C LYS A 75 -2.43 2.67 -11.86
N GLU A 76 -2.79 1.39 -11.81
CA GLU A 76 -4.06 0.90 -12.35
C GLU A 76 -5.25 1.52 -11.59
N THR A 77 -5.21 1.49 -10.26
CA THR A 77 -6.25 2.05 -9.39
C THR A 77 -6.44 3.55 -9.62
N LEU A 78 -5.35 4.31 -9.69
CA LEU A 78 -5.40 5.76 -9.93
C LEU A 78 -6.02 6.08 -11.30
N LYS A 79 -5.72 5.29 -12.32
CA LYS A 79 -6.24 5.49 -13.67
C LYS A 79 -7.73 5.14 -13.79
N GLU A 80 -8.18 4.10 -13.09
CA GLU A 80 -9.53 3.55 -13.27
C GLU A 80 -10.55 4.11 -12.27
N ALA A 81 -10.11 4.39 -11.03
CA ALA A 81 -11.01 4.63 -9.90
C ALA A 81 -10.81 5.99 -9.21
N THR A 82 -9.79 6.76 -9.57
CA THR A 82 -9.49 8.04 -8.91
C THR A 82 -9.69 9.21 -9.89
N PRO A 83 -10.65 10.11 -9.64
CA PRO A 83 -10.79 11.31 -10.44
C PRO A 83 -9.60 12.26 -10.22
N ASP A 84 -9.30 13.09 -11.23
CA ASP A 84 -8.16 14.01 -11.19
C ASP A 84 -8.18 14.96 -9.97
N GLU A 85 -9.38 15.35 -9.51
CA GLU A 85 -9.56 16.18 -8.32
C GLU A 85 -9.14 15.50 -7.00
N ASP A 86 -9.17 14.17 -6.96
CA ASP A 86 -8.86 13.36 -5.79
C ASP A 86 -7.44 12.79 -5.83
N TYR A 87 -6.69 13.05 -6.92
CA TYR A 87 -5.31 12.58 -7.06
C TYR A 87 -4.40 13.23 -6.01
N LEU A 88 -3.61 12.39 -5.34
CA LEU A 88 -2.63 12.84 -4.34
C LEU A 88 -1.19 12.48 -4.74
N SER A 89 -0.92 11.20 -5.04
CA SER A 89 0.41 10.74 -5.44
C SER A 89 0.35 9.33 -6.04
N ASP A 90 1.17 9.05 -7.06
CA ASP A 90 1.41 7.71 -7.62
C ASP A 90 2.69 7.05 -7.08
N GLU A 91 3.24 7.61 -5.99
CA GLU A 91 4.49 7.16 -5.38
C GLU A 91 4.22 6.28 -4.16
N ILE A 92 5.13 5.33 -3.92
CA ILE A 92 5.08 4.48 -2.73
C ILE A 92 5.90 5.12 -1.62
N TYR A 93 5.35 5.10 -0.41
CA TYR A 93 6.05 5.47 0.81
C TYR A 93 6.17 4.24 1.70
N TYR A 94 7.12 4.27 2.63
CA TYR A 94 7.25 3.25 3.66
C TYR A 94 7.52 3.88 5.02
N TYR A 95 6.98 3.26 6.06
CA TYR A 95 7.27 3.59 7.44
C TYR A 95 8.28 2.60 8.01
N ASP A 96 9.36 3.13 8.57
CA ASP A 96 10.33 2.38 9.34
C ASP A 96 9.97 2.49 10.83
N ARG A 97 9.55 1.37 11.43
CA ARG A 97 9.11 1.32 12.82
C ARG A 97 10.24 1.62 13.79
N GLY A 98 11.47 1.19 13.48
CA GLY A 98 12.64 1.39 14.33
C GLY A 98 13.11 2.85 14.34
N ALA A 99 13.17 3.47 13.16
CA ALA A 99 13.58 4.87 12.99
C ALA A 99 12.44 5.87 13.24
N ARG A 100 11.19 5.39 13.31
CA ARG A 100 9.95 6.18 13.43
C ARG A 100 9.83 7.23 12.33
N LYS A 101 10.12 6.84 11.09
CA LYS A 101 10.17 7.75 9.94
C LYS A 101 9.42 7.19 8.74
N ILE A 102 8.66 8.08 8.09
CA ILE A 102 8.10 7.83 6.77
C ILE A 102 9.12 8.31 5.74
N MET A 103 9.40 7.48 4.74
CA MET A 103 10.35 7.75 3.67
C MET A 103 9.73 7.35 2.34
N LYS A 104 10.07 8.10 1.28
CA LYS A 104 9.70 7.72 -0.07
C LYS A 104 10.46 6.46 -0.48
N TRP A 105 9.77 5.45 -0.95
CA TRP A 105 10.41 4.25 -1.51
C TRP A 105 11.11 4.62 -2.82
N LYS A 106 12.33 4.11 -3.00
CA LYS A 106 13.11 4.33 -4.22
C LYS A 106 13.38 2.98 -4.84
N LYS A 107 12.90 2.80 -6.07
CA LYS A 107 13.22 1.65 -6.88
C LYS A 107 14.72 1.63 -7.16
N VAL A 108 15.42 0.63 -6.63
CA VAL A 108 16.83 0.44 -6.92
C VAL A 108 16.94 -0.31 -8.24
N VAL A 109 17.11 0.43 -9.34
CA VAL A 109 17.38 -0.18 -10.64
C VAL A 109 18.87 -0.50 -10.72
N SER A 110 19.25 -1.70 -10.27
CA SER A 110 20.59 -2.23 -10.52
C SER A 110 20.78 -2.43 -12.03
N LYS A 111 21.63 -1.61 -12.67
CA LYS A 111 22.16 -1.92 -14.00
C LYS A 111 23.08 -3.14 -13.85
N VAL A 112 22.56 -4.37 -13.97
CA VAL A 112 23.19 -5.64 -14.43
C VAL A 112 22.21 -6.85 -14.24
N THR A 113 21.67 -7.32 -15.37
CA THR A 113 21.46 -8.71 -15.89
C THR A 113 20.74 -9.85 -15.12
N LEU A 114 19.53 -10.22 -15.63
CA LEU A 114 18.89 -11.56 -15.86
C LEU A 114 18.42 -12.48 -14.68
N PRO A 115 17.46 -13.41 -14.94
CA PRO A 115 16.17 -13.46 -14.26
C PRO A 115 16.14 -14.47 -13.11
N ALA A 116 15.28 -14.22 -12.11
CA ALA A 116 14.92 -15.21 -11.12
C ALA A 116 13.39 -15.20 -10.94
N SER A 117 12.80 -16.24 -11.52
CA SER A 117 11.48 -16.77 -11.25
C SER A 117 11.03 -16.61 -9.80
N CYS A 118 9.80 -16.13 -9.60
CA CYS A 118 9.02 -16.46 -8.42
C CYS A 118 8.76 -17.98 -8.40
N VAL A 119 9.71 -18.74 -7.85
CA VAL A 119 9.50 -20.13 -7.44
C VAL A 119 9.23 -20.09 -5.95
N GLU A 120 7.96 -20.05 -5.58
CA GLU A 120 7.57 -20.61 -4.30
C GLU A 120 7.39 -22.12 -4.51
N ARG A 121 8.38 -22.89 -4.06
CA ARG A 121 8.17 -24.30 -3.74
C ARG A 121 7.47 -24.36 -2.39
N LEU A 122 6.21 -24.77 -2.40
CA LEU A 122 5.50 -25.21 -1.20
C LEU A 122 6.17 -26.50 -0.67
N PRO A 123 6.47 -26.64 0.64
CA PRO A 123 6.70 -27.95 1.25
C PRO A 123 5.34 -28.65 1.44
N LEU A 124 5.09 -29.94 1.23
CA LEU A 124 5.86 -31.16 0.99
C LEU A 124 5.16 -31.98 -0.12
#